data_AF-A0AA43CTV3-F1
#
_entry.id   AF-A0AA43CTV3-F1
#
_cell.length_a   1.000
_cell.length_b   1.000
_cell.length_c   1.000
_cell.angle_alpha   90.00
_cell.angle_beta   90.00
_cell.angle_gamma   90.00
#
_symmetry.space_group_name_H-M   'P 1'
#
loop_
_entity.id
_entity.type
_entity.pdbx_description
1 polymer ?
#
loop_
_entity_poly.entity_id
_entity_poly.type
_entity_poly.pdbx_seq_one_letter_code
_entity_poly.pdbx_strand_id
1 'polypeptide(L)'
;MQKHDDSAAWRRSWANRPCVSTAMALAGFFNATSSFAVQFVFPWQLSNMGSAAIFFVYSAPGLVAFLLLAWLLPETKGESLEELELLLAGKP
;
A
#
# COMPACT_ATOMS: atom_id res chain seq x y z
N MET A 1 35.12 -1.15 6.63
CA MET A 1 34.21 -1.25 7.79
C MET A 1 32.96 -1.99 7.36
N GLN A 2 32.68 -3.09 8.07
CA GLN A 2 31.63 -4.08 7.87
C GLN A 2 30.22 -3.52 7.57
N LYS A 3 29.68 -3.81 6.37
CA LYS A 3 28.24 -4.07 6.16
C LYS A 3 28.02 -5.56 6.41
N HIS A 4 28.06 -5.96 7.67
CA HIS A 4 28.01 -7.35 8.09
C HIS A 4 26.55 -7.77 8.27
N ASP A 5 26.01 -8.54 7.33
CA ASP A 5 24.91 -9.50 7.50
C ASP A 5 23.70 -9.12 8.40
N ASP A 6 23.29 -7.85 8.45
CA ASP A 6 22.03 -7.46 9.13
C ASP A 6 20.79 -7.90 8.36
N SER A 7 20.98 -8.34 7.10
CA SER A 7 19.91 -8.88 6.27
C SER A 7 19.28 -10.14 6.87
N ALA A 8 20.06 -10.97 7.58
CA ALA A 8 19.54 -12.16 8.24
C ALA A 8 18.85 -11.85 9.57
N ALA A 9 19.34 -10.85 10.30
CA ALA A 9 18.77 -10.43 11.59
C ALA A 9 17.44 -9.67 11.41
N TRP A 10 17.38 -8.75 10.45
CA TRP A 10 16.14 -8.05 10.13
C TRP A 10 15.09 -9.00 9.52
N ARG A 11 15.48 -9.93 8.63
CA ARG A 11 14.52 -10.92 8.07
C ARG A 11 13.91 -11.81 9.15
N ARG A 12 14.69 -12.20 10.17
CA ARG A 12 14.20 -12.95 11.34
C ARG A 12 13.27 -12.12 12.22
N SER A 13 13.57 -10.84 12.39
CA SER A 13 12.71 -9.89 13.12
C SER A 13 11.33 -9.74 12.45
N TRP A 14 11.27 -9.65 11.11
CA TRP A 14 10.00 -9.55 10.37
C TRP A 14 9.23 -10.87 10.28
N ALA A 15 9.93 -12.01 10.25
CA ALA A 15 9.31 -13.34 10.25
C ALA A 15 8.61 -13.68 11.58
N ASN A 16 9.06 -13.09 12.70
CA ASN A 16 8.47 -13.33 14.03
C ASN A 16 7.33 -12.38 14.39
N ARG A 17 6.91 -11.45 13.51
CA ARG A 17 5.74 -10.59 13.73
C ARG A 17 4.51 -11.16 13.00
N PRO A 18 3.57 -11.84 13.68
CA PRO A 18 2.47 -12.55 13.03
C PRO A 18 1.45 -11.62 12.35
N CYS A 19 1.38 -10.35 12.75
CA CYS A 19 0.43 -9.38 12.21
C CYS A 19 0.89 -8.73 10.89
N VAL A 20 2.18 -8.44 10.74
CA VAL A 20 2.71 -7.68 9.59
C VAL A 20 2.57 -8.47 8.29
N SER A 21 2.77 -9.79 8.35
CA SER A 21 2.67 -10.66 7.17
C SER A 21 1.25 -10.68 6.59
N THR A 22 0.23 -10.75 7.45
CA THR A 22 -1.18 -10.73 7.04
C THR A 22 -1.57 -9.37 6.44
N ALA A 23 -1.14 -8.27 7.06
CA ALA A 23 -1.39 -6.93 6.54
C ALA A 23 -0.73 -6.69 5.18
N MET A 24 0.54 -7.06 5.03
CA MET A 24 1.28 -6.91 3.78
C MET A 24 0.73 -7.82 2.67
N ALA A 25 0.33 -9.05 2.99
CA ALA A 25 -0.29 -9.96 2.02
C ALA A 25 -1.64 -9.42 1.52
N LEU A 26 -2.48 -8.89 2.41
CA LEU A 26 -3.76 -8.30 2.04
C LEU A 26 -3.58 -7.03 1.18
N ALA A 27 -2.67 -6.14 1.58
CA ALA A 27 -2.32 -4.96 0.79
C ALA A 27 -1.77 -5.35 -0.59
N GLY A 28 -0.89 -6.35 -0.63
CA GLY A 28 -0.33 -6.91 -1.87
C GLY A 28 -1.40 -7.52 -2.78
N PHE A 29 -2.38 -8.22 -2.21
CA PHE A 29 -3.52 -8.78 -2.94
C PHE A 29 -4.33 -7.67 -3.62
N PHE A 30 -4.78 -6.66 -2.88
CA PHE A 30 -5.54 -5.56 -3.47
C PHE A 30 -4.74 -4.77 -4.52
N ASN A 31 -3.45 -4.55 -4.30
CA ASN A 31 -2.57 -3.91 -5.27
C ASN A 31 -2.45 -4.73 -6.57
N ALA A 32 -2.27 -6.05 -6.45
CA ALA A 32 -2.21 -6.95 -7.59
C ALA A 32 -3.55 -7.02 -8.33
N THR A 33 -4.67 -7.12 -7.61
CA THR A 33 -6.02 -7.11 -8.21
C THR A 33 -6.30 -5.80 -8.93
N SER A 34 -5.97 -4.66 -8.33
CA SER A 34 -6.12 -3.35 -8.96
C SER A 34 -5.30 -3.27 -10.24
N SER A 35 -4.04 -3.71 -10.20
CA SER A 35 -3.18 -3.74 -11.39
C SER A 35 -3.83 -4.58 -12.49
N PHE A 36 -4.22 -5.82 -12.18
CA PHE A 36 -4.87 -6.72 -13.12
C PHE A 36 -6.15 -6.12 -13.74
N ALA A 37 -7.01 -5.50 -12.92
CA ALA A 37 -8.24 -4.87 -13.38
C ALA A 37 -7.96 -3.73 -14.37
N VAL A 38 -6.98 -2.87 -14.07
CA VAL A 38 -6.59 -1.78 -14.96
C VAL A 38 -6.04 -2.31 -16.28
N GLN A 39 -5.17 -3.32 -16.25
CA GLN A 39 -4.66 -3.95 -17.47
C GLN A 39 -5.77 -4.56 -18.35
N PHE A 40 -6.83 -5.10 -17.75
CA PHE A 40 -7.94 -5.70 -18.50
C PHE A 40 -8.93 -4.65 -19.05
N VAL A 41 -9.22 -3.60 -18.27
CA VAL A 41 -10.18 -2.56 -18.64
C VAL A 41 -9.59 -1.57 -19.65
N PHE A 42 -8.28 -1.31 -19.60
CA PHE A 42 -7.62 -0.32 -20.45
C PHE A 42 -7.79 -0.57 -21.97
N PRO A 43 -7.61 -1.80 -22.52
CA PRO A 43 -7.86 -2.07 -23.94
C PRO A 43 -9.31 -1.81 -24.35
N TRP A 44 -10.28 -2.20 -23.52
CA TRP A 44 -11.70 -1.94 -23.77
C TRP A 44 -12.01 -0.45 -23.76
N GLN A 45 -11.41 0.29 -22.82
CA GLN A 45 -11.61 1.72 -22.66
C GLN A 45 -11.02 2.52 -23.83
N LEU A 46 -9.85 2.11 -24.34
CA LEU A 46 -9.24 2.71 -25.52
C LEU A 46 -10.09 2.54 -26.78
N SER A 47 -10.74 1.37 -26.93
CA SER A 47 -11.57 1.07 -28.10
C SER A 47 -12.89 1.84 -28.10
N ASN A 48 -13.47 2.13 -26.92
CA ASN A 48 -14.82 2.69 -26.81
C ASN A 48 -14.86 4.19 -26.46
N MET A 49 -13.92 4.70 -25.65
CA MET A 49 -14.05 6.02 -25.01
C MET A 49 -12.93 7.02 -25.38
N GLY A 50 -11.86 6.56 -26.04
CA GLY A 50 -10.73 7.39 -26.44
C GLY A 50 -9.85 7.87 -25.27
N SER A 51 -8.72 8.51 -25.58
CA SER A 51 -7.68 8.87 -24.61
C SER A 51 -8.10 9.95 -23.62
N ALA A 52 -8.95 10.91 -24.01
CA ALA A 52 -9.38 11.99 -23.12
C ALA A 52 -10.22 11.47 -21.94
N ALA A 53 -11.16 10.55 -22.20
CA ALA A 53 -12.02 9.97 -21.15
C ALA A 53 -11.21 9.10 -20.16
N ILE A 54 -10.15 8.45 -20.63
CA ILE A 54 -9.24 7.66 -19.80
C ILE A 54 -8.62 8.53 -18.69
N PHE A 55 -8.09 9.71 -19.00
CA PHE A 55 -7.50 10.59 -17.99
C PHE A 55 -8.49 10.98 -16.87
N PHE A 56 -9.76 11.23 -17.19
CA PHE A 56 -10.78 11.54 -16.18
C PHE A 56 -11.11 10.33 -15.31
N VAL A 57 -11.22 9.13 -15.90
CA VAL A 57 -11.54 7.91 -15.17
C VAL A 57 -10.42 7.49 -14.22
N TYR A 58 -9.14 7.66 -14.60
CA TYR A 58 -8.02 7.31 -13.72
C TYR A 58 -7.68 8.41 -12.69
N SER A 59 -8.01 9.67 -12.95
CA SER A 59 -7.82 10.76 -11.98
C SER A 59 -8.84 10.75 -10.83
N ALA A 60 -10.07 10.31 -11.09
CA ALA A 60 -11.11 10.21 -10.07
C ALA A 60 -10.73 9.34 -8.85
N PRO A 61 -10.31 8.06 -9.00
CA PRO A 61 -9.89 7.24 -7.86
C PRO A 61 -8.60 7.77 -7.21
N GLY A 62 -7.72 8.44 -7.96
CA GLY A 62 -6.54 9.10 -7.40
C GLY A 62 -6.89 10.26 -6.45
N LEU A 63 -7.87 11.08 -6.83
CA LEU A 63 -8.38 12.15 -5.97
C LEU A 63 -9.05 11.59 -4.70
N VAL A 64 -9.86 10.54 -4.85
CA VAL A 64 -10.49 9.87 -3.72
C VAL A 64 -9.43 9.27 -2.78
N ALA A 65 -8.43 8.59 -3.33
CA ALA A 65 -7.33 8.03 -2.53
C ALA A 65 -6.55 9.13 -1.79
N PHE A 66 -6.32 10.29 -2.41
CA PHE A 66 -5.66 11.42 -1.77
C PHE A 66 -6.45 11.97 -0.58
N LEU A 67 -7.76 12.17 -0.74
CA LEU A 67 -8.63 12.64 0.34
C LEU A 67 -8.73 11.62 1.49
N LEU A 68 -8.83 10.33 1.14
CA LEU A 68 -8.85 9.26 2.13
C LEU A 68 -7.54 9.17 2.88
N LEU A 69 -6.39 9.28 2.21
CA LEU A 69 -5.08 9.30 2.89
C LEU A 69 -4.97 10.49 3.85
N ALA A 70 -5.38 11.68 3.43
CA ALA A 70 -5.30 12.89 4.24
C ALA A 70 -6.16 12.82 5.52
N TRP A 71 -7.23 12.01 5.51
CA TRP A 71 -8.12 11.85 6.67
C TRP A 71 -7.79 10.61 7.50
N LEU A 72 -7.46 9.48 6.88
CA LEU A 72 -7.32 8.18 7.54
C LEU A 72 -5.90 7.91 8.04
N LEU A 73 -4.88 8.52 7.43
CA LEU A 73 -3.48 8.25 7.78
C LEU A 73 -2.99 9.32 8.78
N PRO A 74 -2.94 9.04 10.10
CA PRO A 74 -2.24 9.92 11.03
C PRO A 74 -0.77 10.00 10.62
N GLU A 75 -0.12 11.15 10.81
CA GLU A 75 1.26 11.33 10.35
C GLU A 75 2.18 10.24 10.93
N THR A 76 2.61 9.30 10.09
CA THR A 76 3.58 8.23 10.43
C THR A 76 5.02 8.71 10.33
N LYS A 77 5.24 10.02 10.22
CA LYS A 77 6.53 10.64 9.96
C LYS A 77 7.25 10.93 11.29
N GLY A 78 8.27 10.15 11.60
CA GLY A 78 9.21 10.43 12.70
C GLY A 78 9.15 9.47 13.90
N GLU A 79 8.15 8.60 13.96
CA GLU A 79 7.99 7.58 15.01
C GLU A 79 8.67 6.27 14.61
N SER A 80 9.23 5.54 15.58
CA SER A 80 9.78 4.21 15.31
C SER A 80 8.64 3.20 15.01
N LEU A 81 8.89 2.20 14.17
CA LEU A 81 7.88 1.18 13.81
C LEU A 81 7.26 0.49 15.04
N GLU A 82 8.02 0.36 16.13
CA GLU A 82 7.57 -0.29 17.36
C GLU A 82 6.62 0.58 18.18
N GLU A 83 6.83 1.90 18.21
CA GLU A 83 5.93 2.86 18.85
C GLU A 83 4.59 2.95 18.10
N LEU A 84 4.61 2.90 16.76
CA LEU A 84 3.40 2.86 15.94
C LEU A 84 2.61 1.56 16.13
N GLU A 85 3.27 0.40 16.24
CA GLU A 85 2.59 -0.86 16.53
C GLU A 85 1.96 -0.86 17.92
N LEU A 86 2.61 -0.29 18.94
CA LEU A 86 2.05 -0.13 20.30
C LEU A 86 0.89 0.87 20.35
N LEU A 87 1.00 2.00 19.64
CA LEU A 87 -0.05 3.01 19.55
C LEU A 87 -1.31 2.48 18.83
N LEU A 88 -1.13 1.67 17.79
CA LEU A 88 -2.25 1.12 17.00
C LEU A 88 -2.80 -0.20 17.57
N ALA A 89 -1.98 -1.01 18.24
CA ALA A 89 -2.44 -2.23 18.93
C ALA A 89 -2.98 -1.95 20.35
N GLY A 90 -2.80 -0.73 20.88
CA GLY A 90 -3.06 -0.33 22.25
C GLY A 90 -4.21 0.66 22.44
N LYS A 91 -5.32 0.51 21.70
CA LYS A 91 -6.62 1.04 22.13
C LYS A 91 -7.38 -0.13 22.77
N PRO A 92 -7.81 -0.06 24.05
CA PRO A 92 -8.72 -1.07 24.59
C PRO A 92 -10.02 -1.12 23.78
#